data_AF-A0A7H0SNT8-F1
#
_entry.id   AF-A0A7H0SNT8-F1
#
_cell.length_a   1.000
_cell.length_b   1.000
_cell.length_c   1.000
_cell.angle_alpha   90.00
_cell.angle_beta   90.00
_cell.angle_gamma   90.00
#
_symmetry.space_group_name_H-M   'P 1'
#
loop_
_entity.id
_entity.type
_entity.pdbx_description
1 polymer ?
#
loop_
_entity_poly.entity_id
_entity_poly.type
_entity_poly.pdbx_seq_one_letter_code
_entity_poly.pdbx_strand_id
1 'polypeptide(L)'
;MNVDSNSLHILRAADGVSLRVPVNNRWIPGSTWGELAELAQQTDQHLYLTDSGNIRIRGLEEAKIGDVCTAISSMEWGNDVSPQESSSISIGWIQEQKSAPVDLGAGVKLGILPAQIAEILAAIDHPTRINHQRRLLISGLPEALAEQILRILAPAGLIFDEHSSWNRISACIGAPHCSHALSYVRHDASQLATTPLASHVHLVGCRQRCGQPQGPHQLYQATGEGEYDVLDH
;
A
#
# COMPACT_ATOMS: atom_id res chain seq x y z
N MET A 1 -5.42 20.75 -1.18
CA MET A 1 -4.82 21.15 -2.47
C MET A 1 -5.12 20.06 -3.49
N ASN A 2 -5.68 20.40 -4.65
CA ASN A 2 -6.09 19.37 -5.62
C ASN A 2 -4.87 18.72 -6.30
N VAL A 3 -5.03 17.47 -6.75
CA VAL A 3 -4.03 16.80 -7.60
C VAL A 3 -4.21 17.29 -9.03
N ASP A 4 -3.15 17.86 -9.61
CA ASP A 4 -3.13 18.27 -11.03
C ASP A 4 -3.34 17.04 -11.91
N SER A 5 -4.32 17.09 -12.83
CA SER A 5 -4.59 16.00 -13.78
C SER A 5 -3.36 15.62 -14.61
N ASN A 6 -2.43 16.55 -14.84
CA ASN A 6 -1.18 16.28 -15.56
C ASN A 6 -0.16 15.44 -14.76
N SER A 7 -0.33 15.35 -13.44
CA SER A 7 0.52 14.53 -12.56
C SER A 7 0.03 13.08 -12.43
N LEU A 8 -1.16 12.79 -12.98
CA LEU A 8 -1.70 11.44 -13.06
C LEU A 8 -0.97 10.64 -14.13
N HIS A 9 -0.46 9.46 -13.77
CA HIS A 9 0.21 8.58 -14.71
C HIS A 9 -0.70 7.41 -15.08
N ILE A 10 -1.09 7.36 -16.35
CA ILE A 10 -1.91 6.31 -16.94
C ILE A 10 -0.99 5.24 -17.54
N LEU A 11 -1.19 3.98 -17.14
CA LEU A 11 -0.50 2.81 -17.67
C LEU A 11 -1.54 1.88 -18.28
N ARG A 12 -1.37 1.54 -19.57
CA ARG A 12 -2.26 0.60 -20.26
C ARG A 12 -1.63 -0.77 -20.26
N ALA A 13 -2.40 -1.78 -19.86
CA ALA A 13 -2.00 -3.18 -19.83
C ALA A 13 -3.11 -4.03 -20.48
N ALA A 14 -2.81 -5.31 -20.71
CA ALA A 14 -3.76 -6.23 -21.34
C ALA A 14 -5.02 -6.47 -20.47
N ASP A 15 -4.90 -6.28 -19.15
CA ASP A 15 -5.97 -6.39 -18.14
C ASP A 15 -6.69 -5.06 -17.87
N GLY A 16 -6.51 -4.06 -18.72
CA GLY A 16 -7.15 -2.75 -18.62
C GLY A 16 -6.17 -1.64 -18.25
N VAL A 17 -6.68 -0.57 -17.64
CA VAL A 17 -5.88 0.62 -17.34
C VAL A 17 -5.55 0.69 -15.86
N SER A 18 -4.32 1.05 -15.57
CA SER A 18 -3.87 1.41 -14.23
C SER A 18 -3.62 2.91 -14.16
N LEU A 19 -4.14 3.53 -13.11
CA LEU A 19 -3.95 4.95 -12.81
C LEU A 19 -3.10 5.08 -11.55
N ARG A 20 -2.04 5.87 -11.62
CA ARG A 20 -1.27 6.27 -10.43
C ARG A 20 -1.70 7.65 -9.99
N VAL A 21 -2.18 7.73 -8.76
CA VAL A 21 -2.57 8.95 -8.05
C VAL A 21 -1.39 9.41 -7.19
N PRO A 22 -0.80 10.57 -7.49
CA PRO A 22 0.32 11.07 -6.72
C PRO A 22 -0.16 11.57 -5.36
N VAL A 23 0.26 10.87 -4.30
CA VAL A 23 -0.06 11.23 -2.91
C VAL A 23 1.21 11.31 -2.05
N ASN A 24 2.38 11.19 -2.69
CA ASN A 24 3.65 11.10 -2.00
C ASN A 24 3.85 12.31 -1.09
N ASN A 25 4.12 12.03 0.19
CA ASN A 25 4.30 13.04 1.24
C ASN A 25 3.07 13.91 1.50
N ARG A 26 1.84 13.45 1.25
CA ARG A 26 0.63 14.24 1.49
C ARG A 26 -0.28 13.59 2.53
N TRP A 27 -0.99 14.41 3.30
CA TRP A 27 -2.09 13.95 4.14
C TRP A 27 -3.32 13.57 3.29
N ILE A 28 -3.94 12.44 3.62
CA ILE A 28 -5.15 11.91 2.99
C ILE A 28 -6.27 12.00 4.03
N PRO A 29 -7.24 12.92 3.85
CA PRO A 29 -8.45 13.02 4.68
C PRO A 29 -9.34 11.77 4.61
N GLY A 30 -10.24 11.61 5.59
CA GLY A 30 -11.22 10.53 5.60
C GLY A 30 -12.14 10.56 4.36
N SER A 31 -12.64 11.74 3.99
CA SER A 31 -13.46 11.92 2.79
C SER A 31 -12.80 11.37 1.52
N THR A 32 -11.51 11.68 1.32
CA THR A 32 -10.74 11.18 0.17
C THR A 32 -10.60 9.66 0.17
N TRP A 33 -10.46 9.02 1.34
CA TRP A 33 -10.49 7.56 1.40
C TRP A 33 -11.83 6.97 0.98
N GLY A 34 -12.94 7.64 1.31
CA GLY A 34 -14.28 7.24 0.87
C GLY A 34 -14.38 7.23 -0.66
N GLU A 35 -13.96 8.33 -1.30
CA GLU A 35 -13.96 8.43 -2.76
C GLU A 35 -13.00 7.42 -3.42
N LEU A 36 -11.82 7.20 -2.84
CA LEU A 36 -10.88 6.18 -3.32
C LEU A 36 -11.44 4.75 -3.16
N ALA A 37 -12.21 4.48 -2.11
CA ALA A 37 -12.87 3.21 -1.89
C ALA A 37 -13.95 2.95 -2.95
N GLU A 38 -14.79 3.95 -3.25
CA GLU A 38 -15.81 3.87 -4.30
C GLU A 38 -15.19 3.58 -5.69
N LEU A 39 -14.04 4.21 -5.99
CA LEU A 39 -13.29 3.90 -7.21
C LEU A 39 -12.74 2.47 -7.19
N ALA A 40 -12.15 2.03 -6.08
CA ALA A 40 -11.61 0.68 -5.96
C ALA A 40 -12.70 -0.39 -6.12
N GLN A 41 -13.91 -0.17 -5.58
CA GLN A 41 -15.06 -1.08 -5.72
C GLN A 41 -15.47 -1.32 -7.18
N GLN A 42 -15.21 -0.36 -8.07
CA GLN A 42 -15.50 -0.48 -9.50
C GLN A 42 -14.40 -1.22 -10.29
N THR A 43 -13.37 -1.69 -9.59
CA THR A 43 -12.19 -2.34 -10.18
C THR A 43 -11.93 -3.70 -9.55
N ASP A 44 -10.68 -4.03 -9.21
CA ASP A 44 -10.32 -5.26 -8.52
C ASP A 44 -10.49 -5.17 -6.99
N GLN A 45 -11.18 -4.14 -6.48
CA GLN A 45 -11.47 -3.88 -5.07
C GLN A 45 -10.23 -3.60 -4.21
N HIS A 46 -9.11 -3.22 -4.82
CA HIS A 46 -7.88 -2.90 -4.11
C HIS A 46 -7.26 -1.58 -4.54
N LEU A 47 -6.63 -0.91 -3.58
CA LEU A 47 -5.70 0.19 -3.78
C LEU A 47 -4.28 -0.31 -3.58
N TYR A 48 -3.37 0.08 -4.45
CA TYR A 48 -1.99 -0.40 -4.43
C TYR A 48 -1.03 0.71 -4.01
N LEU A 49 -0.45 0.59 -2.82
CA LEU A 49 0.61 1.49 -2.35
C LEU A 49 1.91 1.18 -3.09
N THR A 50 2.48 2.18 -3.75
CA THR A 50 3.70 2.02 -4.54
C THR A 50 4.95 2.26 -3.69
N ASP A 51 6.07 1.70 -4.14
CA ASP A 51 7.43 1.96 -3.62
C ASP A 51 7.89 3.43 -3.72
N SER A 52 7.11 4.25 -4.41
CA SER A 52 7.31 5.69 -4.59
C SER A 52 6.35 6.51 -3.73
N GLY A 53 5.60 5.87 -2.83
CA GLY A 53 4.68 6.53 -1.89
C GLY A 53 3.39 7.03 -2.55
N ASN A 54 2.93 6.38 -3.62
CA ASN A 54 1.71 6.78 -4.34
C ASN A 54 0.65 5.70 -4.24
N ILE A 55 -0.57 6.03 -4.65
CA ILE A 55 -1.65 5.06 -4.77
C ILE A 55 -1.79 4.70 -6.25
N ARG A 56 -1.97 3.42 -6.53
CA ARG A 56 -2.33 2.92 -7.86
C ARG A 56 -3.67 2.22 -7.80
N ILE A 57 -4.54 2.55 -8.75
CA ILE A 57 -5.80 1.89 -9.03
C ILE A 57 -5.57 1.07 -10.31
N ARG A 58 -6.02 -0.18 -10.36
CA ARG A 58 -5.83 -1.08 -11.51
C ARG A 58 -7.19 -1.49 -12.08
N GLY A 59 -7.22 -2.09 -13.26
CA GLY A 59 -8.45 -2.66 -13.83
C GLY A 59 -9.50 -1.64 -14.23
N LEU A 60 -9.10 -0.38 -14.47
CA LEU A 60 -10.00 0.65 -14.96
C LEU A 60 -10.35 0.38 -16.43
N GLU A 61 -11.62 0.55 -16.77
CA GLU A 61 -12.09 0.54 -18.15
C GLU A 61 -11.58 1.77 -18.89
N GLU A 62 -11.08 1.60 -20.12
CA GLU A 62 -10.53 2.70 -20.92
C GLU A 62 -11.51 3.86 -21.09
N ALA A 63 -12.80 3.57 -21.26
CA ALA A 63 -13.86 4.56 -21.43
C ALA A 63 -14.07 5.45 -20.20
N LYS A 64 -13.75 4.97 -18.99
CA LYS A 64 -13.99 5.68 -17.73
C LYS A 64 -12.81 6.51 -17.25
N ILE A 65 -11.65 6.42 -17.90
CA ILE A 65 -10.41 7.08 -17.42
C ILE A 65 -10.60 8.60 -17.29
N GLY A 66 -11.25 9.24 -18.26
CA GLY A 66 -11.47 10.69 -18.22
C GLY A 66 -12.27 11.13 -16.99
N ASP A 67 -13.35 10.40 -16.70
CA ASP A 67 -14.21 10.65 -15.54
C ASP A 67 -13.46 10.39 -14.23
N VAL A 68 -12.70 9.30 -14.15
CA VAL A 68 -11.89 8.94 -12.97
C VAL A 68 -10.80 9.96 -12.71
N CYS A 69 -10.09 10.42 -13.75
CA CYS A 69 -9.09 11.49 -13.63
C CYS A 69 -9.73 12.79 -13.15
N THR A 70 -10.92 13.13 -13.67
CA THR A 70 -11.67 14.32 -13.24
C THR A 70 -12.06 14.23 -11.77
N ALA A 71 -12.60 13.08 -11.34
CA ALA A 71 -12.97 12.83 -9.95
C ALA A 71 -11.76 12.98 -9.01
N ILE A 72 -10.63 12.34 -9.33
CA ILE A 72 -9.40 12.40 -8.52
C ILE A 72 -8.83 13.82 -8.45
N SER A 73 -8.91 14.58 -9.54
CA SER A 73 -8.47 15.98 -9.56
C SER A 73 -9.43 16.91 -8.82
N SER A 74 -10.69 16.53 -8.58
CA SER A 74 -11.61 17.29 -7.72
C SER A 74 -11.51 16.94 -6.24
N MET A 75 -10.91 15.80 -5.88
CA MET A 75 -10.76 15.36 -4.49
C MET A 75 -10.00 16.39 -3.64
N GLU A 76 -10.44 16.53 -2.39
CA GLU A 76 -9.78 17.38 -1.40
C GLU A 76 -8.59 16.65 -0.75
N TRP A 77 -7.38 16.92 -1.23
CA TRP A 77 -6.19 16.38 -0.59
C TRP A 77 -5.66 17.29 0.52
N GLY A 78 -5.09 16.71 1.57
CA GLY A 78 -4.44 17.43 2.65
C GLY A 78 -3.16 18.14 2.21
N ASN A 79 -2.50 18.81 3.16
CA ASN A 79 -1.26 19.52 2.88
C ASN A 79 -0.09 18.55 2.67
N ASP A 80 0.90 19.01 1.91
CA ASP A 80 2.17 18.30 1.79
C ASP A 80 2.94 18.35 3.12
N VAL A 81 3.66 17.28 3.39
CA VAL A 81 4.50 17.03 4.56
C VAL A 81 5.95 17.17 4.14
N SER A 82 6.80 17.66 5.05
CA SER A 82 8.22 17.83 4.75
C SER A 82 8.87 16.49 4.35
N PRO A 83 9.85 16.48 3.42
CA PRO A 83 10.53 15.24 3.03
C PRO A 83 11.21 14.49 4.19
N GLN A 84 11.65 15.18 5.25
CA GLN A 84 12.19 14.53 6.45
C GLN A 84 11.12 13.76 7.21
N GLU A 85 10.00 14.41 7.54
CA GLU A 85 8.86 13.78 8.23
C GLU A 85 8.24 12.66 7.39
N SER A 86 8.33 12.77 6.06
CA SER A 86 7.70 11.79 5.18
C SER A 86 8.42 10.44 5.13
N SER A 87 9.71 10.43 5.45
CA SER A 87 10.61 9.28 5.29
C SER A 87 10.41 8.17 6.33
N SER A 88 9.89 8.49 7.53
CA SER A 88 9.73 7.51 8.61
C SER A 88 8.29 7.43 9.09
N ILE A 89 7.71 6.23 8.96
CA ILE A 89 6.48 5.85 9.66
C ILE A 89 6.87 4.65 10.50
N SER A 90 6.98 4.82 11.81
CA SER A 90 7.14 3.71 12.76
C SER A 90 5.90 2.83 12.73
N ILE A 91 6.03 1.54 13.04
CA ILE A 91 4.89 0.63 13.12
C ILE A 91 4.45 0.51 14.58
N GLY A 92 3.15 0.45 14.81
CA GLY A 92 2.54 0.29 16.13
C GLY A 92 2.02 1.59 16.72
N TRP A 93 1.96 1.62 18.05
CA TRP A 93 1.47 2.73 18.85
C TRP A 93 2.57 3.79 19.05
N ILE A 94 2.30 5.02 18.62
CA ILE A 94 3.26 6.12 18.68
C ILE A 94 2.64 7.24 19.51
N GLN A 95 3.23 7.53 20.66
CA GLN A 95 2.76 8.55 21.57
C GLN A 95 3.95 9.11 22.37
N GLU A 96 4.22 10.41 22.25
CA GLU A 96 5.37 11.04 22.92
C GLU A 96 5.25 11.00 24.45
N GLN A 97 4.04 11.25 24.95
CA GLN A 97 3.70 11.24 26.37
C GLN A 97 2.22 10.92 26.57
N LYS A 98 1.84 10.43 27.77
CA LYS A 98 0.51 9.88 28.04
C LYS A 98 -0.68 10.81 27.75
N SER A 99 -0.49 12.12 27.81
CA SER A 99 -1.55 13.11 27.51
C SER A 99 -1.57 13.58 26.06
N ALA A 100 -0.58 13.18 25.25
CA ALA A 100 -0.53 13.53 23.83
C ALA A 100 -1.50 12.65 23.02
N PRO A 101 -1.99 13.13 21.88
CA PRO A 101 -2.68 12.28 20.91
C PRO A 101 -1.81 11.08 20.49
N VAL A 102 -2.48 10.02 20.06
CA VAL A 102 -1.88 8.77 19.61
C VAL A 102 -1.83 8.76 18.10
N ASP A 103 -0.68 8.39 17.56
CA ASP A 103 -0.52 8.03 16.16
C ASP A 103 -0.42 6.51 16.04
N LEU A 104 -1.10 5.94 15.03
CA LEU A 104 -1.04 4.52 14.72
C LEU A 104 -0.35 4.30 13.39
N GLY A 105 0.80 3.65 13.42
CA GLY A 105 1.51 3.22 12.22
C GLY A 105 1.23 1.76 11.87
N ALA A 106 0.93 1.49 10.60
CA ALA A 106 0.60 0.17 10.11
C ALA A 106 1.38 -0.18 8.83
N GLY A 107 1.87 -1.41 8.74
CA GLY A 107 2.27 -2.01 7.46
C GLY A 107 1.05 -2.44 6.66
N VAL A 108 1.08 -2.23 5.34
CA VAL A 108 0.08 -2.76 4.40
C VAL A 108 0.68 -3.98 3.71
N LYS A 109 0.08 -5.15 3.94
CA LYS A 109 0.54 -6.42 3.37
C LYS A 109 0.72 -6.32 1.85
N LEU A 110 1.96 -6.48 1.38
CA LEU A 110 2.38 -6.32 -0.02
C LEU A 110 2.08 -4.93 -0.65
N GLY A 111 1.65 -3.95 0.13
CA GLY A 111 1.10 -2.68 -0.35
C GLY A 111 -0.28 -2.79 -0.98
N ILE A 112 -1.04 -3.85 -0.69
CA ILE A 112 -2.39 -4.05 -1.21
C ILE A 112 -3.37 -3.69 -0.11
N LEU A 113 -4.09 -2.59 -0.29
CA LEU A 113 -5.08 -2.08 0.64
C LEU A 113 -6.49 -2.40 0.09
N PRO A 114 -7.26 -3.31 0.71
CA PRO A 114 -8.64 -3.58 0.29
C PRO A 114 -9.51 -2.32 0.36
N ALA A 115 -10.47 -2.18 -0.55
CA ALA A 115 -11.44 -1.07 -0.56
C ALA A 115 -12.17 -0.95 0.79
N GLN A 116 -12.51 -2.08 1.43
CA GLN A 116 -13.09 -2.11 2.77
C GLN A 116 -12.23 -1.41 3.83
N ILE A 117 -10.89 -1.50 3.75
CA ILE A 117 -10.02 -0.78 4.68
C ILE A 117 -10.08 0.72 4.40
N ALA A 118 -10.13 1.13 3.13
CA ALA A 118 -10.32 2.54 2.78
C ALA A 118 -11.67 3.08 3.28
N GLU A 119 -12.76 2.31 3.22
CA GLU A 119 -14.06 2.67 3.83
C GLU A 119 -13.94 2.87 5.35
N ILE A 120 -13.22 1.98 6.04
CA ILE A 120 -13.00 2.11 7.49
C ILE A 120 -12.17 3.36 7.80
N LEU A 121 -11.13 3.65 7.00
CA LEU A 121 -10.34 4.88 7.16
C LEU A 121 -11.18 6.14 6.93
N ALA A 122 -12.12 6.09 5.99
CA ALA A 122 -13.08 7.16 5.76
C ALA A 122 -14.00 7.37 6.97
N ALA A 123 -14.50 6.28 7.58
CA ALA A 123 -15.35 6.34 8.76
C ALA A 123 -14.61 6.78 10.04
N ILE A 124 -13.31 6.48 10.15
CA ILE A 124 -12.45 6.96 11.25
C ILE A 124 -12.27 8.48 11.19
N ASP A 125 -12.21 9.04 9.97
CA ASP A 125 -12.11 10.47 9.68
C ASP A 125 -10.96 11.19 10.43
N HIS A 126 -9.81 10.53 10.52
CA HIS A 126 -8.57 11.14 11.00
C HIS A 126 -7.56 11.32 9.86
N PRO A 127 -6.71 12.36 9.90
CA PRO A 127 -5.66 12.55 8.92
C PRO A 127 -4.77 11.30 8.81
N THR A 128 -4.55 10.84 7.59
CA THR A 128 -3.68 9.71 7.32
C THR A 128 -2.57 10.03 6.35
N ARG A 129 -1.51 9.24 6.35
CA ARG A 129 -0.42 9.37 5.38
C ARG A 129 0.09 8.00 4.99
N ILE A 130 0.61 7.89 3.76
CA ILE A 130 1.37 6.72 3.32
C ILE A 130 2.82 7.09 3.00
N ASN A 131 3.70 6.09 2.94
CA ASN A 131 5.09 6.30 2.52
C ASN A 131 5.57 5.24 1.51
N HIS A 132 6.81 5.42 1.04
CA HIS A 132 7.49 4.53 0.09
C HIS A 132 7.71 3.10 0.61
N GLN A 133 7.66 2.90 1.93
CA GLN A 133 7.73 1.58 2.57
C GLN A 133 6.35 0.89 2.62
N ARG A 134 5.33 1.46 1.97
CA ARG A 134 3.95 0.94 1.94
C ARG A 134 3.35 0.84 3.35
N ARG A 135 3.74 1.78 4.21
CA ARG A 135 3.16 1.97 5.55
C ARG A 135 2.12 3.07 5.50
N LEU A 136 1.15 2.96 6.40
CA LEU A 136 0.08 3.91 6.63
C LEU A 136 0.21 4.45 8.07
N LEU A 137 0.02 5.75 8.24
CA LEU A 137 -0.07 6.43 9.54
C LEU A 137 -1.48 6.98 9.68
N ILE A 138 -2.13 6.77 10.83
CA ILE A 138 -3.37 7.47 11.24
C ILE A 138 -2.97 8.36 12.41
N SER A 139 -3.21 9.67 12.31
CA SER A 139 -2.63 10.63 13.26
C SER A 139 -3.66 11.34 14.13
N GLY A 140 -3.24 11.68 15.35
CA GLY A 140 -3.96 12.59 16.24
C GLY A 140 -5.13 11.95 16.99
N LEU A 141 -5.11 10.63 17.20
CA LEU A 141 -6.22 9.88 17.77
C LEU A 141 -6.31 10.05 19.30
N PRO A 142 -7.52 10.16 19.86
CA PRO A 142 -7.74 9.85 21.27
C PRO A 142 -7.36 8.39 21.57
N GLU A 143 -6.74 8.13 22.72
CA GLU A 143 -6.29 6.79 23.14
C GLU A 143 -7.39 5.72 23.03
N ALA A 144 -8.60 6.00 23.52
CA ALA A 144 -9.73 5.08 23.44
C ALA A 144 -10.19 4.79 22.00
N LEU A 145 -9.99 5.72 21.06
CA LEU A 145 -10.29 5.50 19.64
C LEU A 145 -9.17 4.66 18.99
N ALA A 146 -7.90 4.94 19.31
CA ALA A 146 -6.78 4.17 18.82
C ALA A 146 -6.89 2.68 19.22
N GLU A 147 -7.30 2.37 20.45
CA GLU A 147 -7.55 0.99 20.88
C GLU A 147 -8.66 0.30 20.06
N GLN A 148 -9.73 1.01 19.72
CA GLN A 148 -10.82 0.48 18.89
C GLN A 148 -10.34 0.22 17.47
N ILE A 149 -9.60 1.16 16.89
CA ILE A 149 -9.03 1.03 15.55
C ILE A 149 -8.14 -0.22 15.44
N LEU A 150 -7.28 -0.47 16.45
CA LEU A 150 -6.44 -1.67 16.47
C LEU A 150 -7.26 -2.97 16.44
N ARG A 151 -8.37 -3.02 17.17
CA ARG A 151 -9.27 -4.20 17.21
C ARG A 151 -10.00 -4.44 15.90
N ILE A 152 -10.15 -3.42 15.04
CA ILE A 152 -10.83 -3.52 13.75
C ILE A 152 -9.82 -3.76 12.62
N LEU A 153 -8.78 -2.94 12.54
CA LEU A 153 -7.86 -2.94 11.41
C LEU A 153 -6.82 -4.06 11.47
N ALA A 154 -6.40 -4.50 12.65
CA ALA A 154 -5.45 -5.62 12.74
C ALA A 154 -6.06 -6.94 12.22
N PRO A 155 -7.28 -7.34 12.63
CA PRO A 155 -7.95 -8.50 12.03
C PRO A 155 -8.28 -8.32 10.53
N ALA A 156 -8.51 -7.08 10.08
CA ALA A 156 -8.71 -6.77 8.66
C ALA A 156 -7.42 -6.86 7.82
N GLY A 157 -6.26 -7.08 8.45
CA GLY A 157 -5.00 -7.38 7.77
C GLY A 157 -3.97 -6.25 7.75
N LEU A 158 -4.23 -5.12 8.42
CA LEU A 158 -3.17 -4.15 8.70
C LEU A 158 -2.22 -4.67 9.77
N ILE A 159 -0.93 -4.36 9.62
CA ILE A 159 0.14 -4.91 10.46
C ILE A 159 0.62 -3.84 11.44
N PHE A 160 0.32 -4.01 12.72
CA PHE A 160 0.74 -3.09 13.79
C PHE A 160 1.91 -3.61 14.63
N ASP A 161 2.43 -4.80 14.29
CA ASP A 161 3.64 -5.36 14.91
C ASP A 161 4.86 -5.05 14.03
N GLU A 162 5.84 -4.31 14.57
CA GLU A 162 7.06 -3.95 13.88
C GLU A 162 7.95 -5.17 13.55
N HIS A 163 7.82 -6.25 14.33
CA HIS A 163 8.59 -7.48 14.17
C HIS A 163 7.98 -8.45 13.16
N SER A 164 6.78 -8.16 12.64
CA SER A 164 6.14 -8.98 11.63
C SER A 164 6.98 -9.10 10.36
N SER A 165 7.19 -10.32 9.88
CA SER A 165 7.93 -10.59 8.64
C SER A 165 7.27 -9.95 7.41
N TRP A 166 5.98 -9.63 7.45
CA TRP A 166 5.33 -8.88 6.38
C TRP A 166 5.96 -7.50 6.13
N ASN A 167 6.59 -6.90 7.14
CA ASN A 167 7.30 -5.62 6.99
C ASN A 167 8.62 -5.77 6.20
N ARG A 168 9.03 -7.01 5.92
CA ARG A 168 10.27 -7.37 5.23
C ARG A 168 10.00 -8.16 3.95
N ILE A 169 8.75 -8.24 3.49
CA ILE A 169 8.38 -8.99 2.29
C ILE A 169 7.75 -8.05 1.28
N SER A 170 8.31 -8.04 0.07
CA SER A 170 7.63 -7.53 -1.12
C SER A 170 7.53 -8.64 -2.16
N ALA A 171 6.50 -8.57 -2.99
CA ALA A 171 6.32 -9.54 -4.07
C ALA A 171 5.77 -8.86 -5.32
N CYS A 172 6.11 -9.40 -6.49
CA CYS A 172 5.38 -9.04 -7.70
C CYS A 172 3.95 -9.63 -7.66
N ILE A 173 3.16 -9.38 -8.70
CA ILE A 173 1.79 -9.91 -8.78
C ILE A 173 1.76 -11.44 -8.86
N GLY A 174 2.75 -12.07 -9.53
CA GLY A 174 2.87 -13.51 -9.67
C GLY A 174 1.76 -14.17 -10.50
N ALA A 175 1.78 -15.50 -10.56
CA ALA A 175 0.65 -16.28 -11.09
C ALA A 175 -0.55 -16.18 -10.12
N PRO A 176 -1.79 -16.44 -10.58
CA PRO A 176 -2.21 -16.63 -11.98
C PRO A 176 -2.35 -15.32 -12.77
N HIS A 177 -2.14 -14.16 -12.13
CA HIS A 177 -2.45 -12.84 -12.68
C HIS A 177 -1.34 -12.25 -13.55
N CYS A 178 -0.25 -12.97 -13.78
CA CYS A 178 0.81 -12.62 -14.71
C CYS A 178 1.21 -13.84 -15.53
N SER A 179 1.00 -13.76 -16.85
CA SER A 179 1.32 -14.85 -17.79
C SER A 179 2.80 -15.17 -17.91
N HIS A 180 3.68 -14.28 -17.44
CA HIS A 180 5.12 -14.52 -17.40
C HIS A 180 5.58 -15.23 -16.13
N ALA A 181 4.74 -15.28 -15.09
CA ALA A 181 5.12 -15.81 -13.79
C ALA A 181 5.14 -17.34 -13.78
N LEU A 182 6.16 -17.89 -13.13
CA LEU A 182 6.39 -19.33 -12.97
C LEU A 182 5.88 -19.88 -11.64
N SER A 183 5.56 -19.00 -10.67
CA SER A 183 5.04 -19.40 -9.36
C SER A 183 3.86 -18.53 -8.90
N TYR A 184 3.03 -19.07 -7.99
CA TYR A 184 2.07 -18.29 -7.21
C TYR A 184 2.74 -17.45 -6.10
N VAL A 185 3.55 -16.48 -6.52
CA VAL A 185 4.44 -15.67 -5.67
C VAL A 185 3.78 -15.09 -4.42
N ARG A 186 2.54 -14.59 -4.50
CA ARG A 186 1.86 -13.98 -3.35
C ARG A 186 1.38 -15.00 -2.32
N HIS A 187 1.08 -16.22 -2.77
CA HIS A 187 0.85 -17.35 -1.88
C HIS A 187 2.15 -17.78 -1.20
N ASP A 188 3.25 -17.89 -1.95
CA ASP A 188 4.54 -18.29 -1.39
C ASP A 188 5.08 -17.24 -0.39
N ALA A 189 4.85 -15.96 -0.69
CA ALA A 189 5.13 -14.86 0.23
C ALA A 189 4.36 -14.98 1.55
N SER A 190 3.13 -15.51 1.54
CA SER A 190 2.35 -15.69 2.76
C SER A 190 2.86 -16.85 3.61
N GLN A 191 3.33 -17.92 2.97
CA GLN A 191 4.01 -19.02 3.65
C GLN A 191 5.33 -18.52 4.28
N LEU A 192 6.14 -17.77 3.52
CA LEU A 192 7.40 -17.22 4.03
C LEU A 192 7.19 -16.28 5.23
N ALA A 193 6.12 -15.48 5.21
CA ALA A 193 5.80 -14.54 6.29
C ALA A 193 5.52 -15.19 7.65
N THR A 194 5.35 -16.52 7.70
CA THR A 194 5.19 -17.26 8.97
C THR A 194 6.53 -17.52 9.68
N THR A 195 7.65 -17.23 9.02
CA THR A 195 9.00 -17.42 9.55
C THR A 195 9.70 -16.08 9.78
N PRO A 196 10.53 -15.94 10.84
CA PRO A 196 11.31 -14.72 11.04
C PRO A 196 12.31 -14.46 9.90
N LEU A 197 12.40 -13.21 9.43
CA LEU A 197 13.32 -12.80 8.37
C LEU A 197 14.38 -11.82 8.88
N ALA A 198 15.65 -12.07 8.52
CA ALA A 198 16.78 -11.23 8.91
C ALA A 198 16.86 -9.94 8.08
N SER A 199 16.56 -10.02 6.78
CA SER A 199 16.62 -8.92 5.81
C SER A 199 15.32 -8.80 5.02
N HIS A 200 15.21 -7.72 4.23
CA HIS A 200 14.11 -7.59 3.28
C HIS A 200 14.24 -8.67 2.19
N VAL A 201 13.12 -9.28 1.82
CA VAL A 201 13.00 -10.29 0.78
C VAL A 201 12.05 -9.79 -0.30
N HIS A 202 12.47 -9.91 -1.56
CA HIS A 202 11.62 -9.66 -2.70
C HIS A 202 11.38 -10.96 -3.48
N LEU A 203 10.14 -11.45 -3.50
CA LEU A 203 9.76 -12.62 -4.29
C LEU A 203 9.26 -12.19 -5.67
N VAL A 204 9.80 -12.81 -6.72
CA VAL A 204 9.42 -12.50 -8.11
C VAL A 204 9.14 -13.77 -8.87
N GLY A 205 8.10 -13.74 -9.70
CA GLY A 205 7.66 -14.92 -10.46
C GLY A 205 8.44 -15.14 -11.75
N CYS A 206 9.27 -14.20 -12.18
CA CYS A 206 10.06 -14.32 -13.41
C CYS A 206 11.23 -13.35 -13.43
N ARG A 207 12.06 -13.47 -14.46
CA ARG A 207 13.26 -12.62 -14.68
C ARG A 207 13.00 -11.12 -14.83
N GLN A 208 11.75 -10.68 -14.98
CA GLN A 208 11.40 -9.26 -15.11
C GLN A 208 11.50 -8.49 -13.79
N ARG A 209 11.45 -9.20 -12.65
CA ARG A 209 11.65 -8.62 -11.30
C ARG A 209 10.75 -7.40 -11.01
N CYS A 210 9.49 -7.47 -11.45
CA CYS A 210 8.57 -6.34 -11.34
C CYS A 210 8.38 -5.89 -9.88
N GLY A 211 8.60 -4.59 -9.63
CA GLY A 211 8.43 -4.01 -8.29
C GLY A 211 9.63 -4.22 -7.36
N GLN A 212 10.80 -4.49 -7.94
CA GLN A 212 12.05 -4.64 -7.20
C GLN A 212 12.35 -3.38 -6.35
N PRO A 213 12.56 -3.53 -5.02
CA PRO A 213 12.91 -2.42 -4.15
C PRO A 213 14.23 -1.77 -4.54
N GLN A 214 14.38 -0.47 -4.24
CA GLN A 214 15.62 0.28 -4.46
C GLN A 214 16.70 0.00 -3.39
N GLY A 215 16.30 -0.38 -2.18
CA GLY A 215 17.21 -0.67 -1.07
C GLY A 215 17.67 -2.13 -1.03
N PRO A 216 18.63 -2.48 -0.16
CA PRO A 216 19.17 -3.85 -0.03
C PRO A 216 18.09 -4.89 0.24
N HIS A 217 18.13 -6.01 -0.49
CA HIS A 217 17.18 -7.10 -0.32
C HIS A 217 17.72 -8.42 -0.87
N GLN A 218 17.23 -9.53 -0.33
CA GLN A 218 17.39 -10.83 -0.94
C GLN A 218 16.31 -11.04 -2.00
N LEU A 219 16.72 -11.39 -3.21
CA LEU A 219 15.83 -11.64 -4.34
C LEU A 219 15.58 -13.15 -4.47
N TYR A 220 14.31 -13.53 -4.37
CA TYR A 220 13.84 -14.90 -4.58
C TYR A 220 13.19 -14.93 -5.96
N GLN A 221 13.89 -15.48 -6.95
CA GLN A 221 13.42 -15.54 -8.33
C GLN A 221 12.90 -16.92 -8.67
N ALA A 222 11.62 -17.02 -9.03
CA ALA A 222 11.00 -18.30 -9.34
C ALA A 222 11.65 -18.95 -10.57
N THR A 223 11.94 -20.24 -10.46
CA THR A 223 12.39 -21.14 -11.54
C THR A 223 11.32 -22.14 -11.95
N GLY A 224 10.29 -22.31 -11.11
CA GLY A 224 9.11 -23.17 -11.27
C GLY A 224 8.09 -22.87 -10.16
N GLU A 225 6.98 -23.60 -10.12
CA GLU A 225 5.95 -23.41 -9.08
C GLU A 225 6.50 -23.83 -7.71
N GLY A 226 6.59 -22.88 -6.77
CA GLY A 226 7.17 -23.09 -5.45
C GLY A 226 8.71 -23.20 -5.42
N GLU A 227 9.38 -23.08 -6.57
CA GLU A 227 10.84 -23.24 -6.69
C GLU A 227 11.52 -21.90 -6.97
N TYR A 228 12.59 -21.59 -6.23
CA TYR A 228 13.24 -20.28 -6.23
C TYR A 228 14.77 -20.36 -6.18
N ASP A 229 15.44 -19.57 -7.01
CA ASP A 229 16.84 -19.18 -6.82
C ASP A 229 16.92 -17.99 -5.87
N VAL A 230 17.88 -18.00 -4.94
CA VAL A 230 18.14 -16.88 -4.01
C VAL A 230 19.38 -16.12 -4.46
N LEU A 231 19.22 -14.81 -4.66
CA LEU A 231 20.26 -13.91 -5.12
C LEU A 231 20.39 -12.72 -4.15
N ASP A 232 21.61 -12.27 -3.88
CA ASP A 232 21.85 -11.04 -3.11
C ASP A 232 21.75 -9.81 -4.03
N HIS A 233 21.11 -8.73 -3.55
CA HIS A 233 20.97 -7.46 -4.27
C HIS A 233 21.02 -6.22 -3.35
#